data_AF-A0A2V5T579-F1
#
_entry.id   AF-A0A2V5T579-F1
#
_cell.length_a   1.000
_cell.length_b   1.000
_cell.length_c   1.000
_cell.angle_alpha   90.00
_cell.angle_beta   90.00
_cell.angle_gamma   90.00
#
_symmetry.space_group_name_H-M   'P 1'
#
loop_
_entity.id
_entity.type
_entity.pdbx_description
1 polymer ?
#
loop_
_entity_poly.entity_id
_entity_poly.type
_entity_poly.pdbx_seq_one_letter_code
_entity_poly.pdbx_strand_id
1 'polypeptide(L)'
;VAWLDRKIDDRLLVKGLNTTALTFLMRAEYSTPDLDTDRVDRGFRVERVVKNLTEVKRTGEKNAPFKLGDQLLITYRMQTRKLQNYVALEDALPAGLEVVNPNLAMIGKFFEMPANSPGDHVLDLSHSEMRDRATLLYFDTFAPGSGVYSVLARATAAGTFRWPATQVVPMYDSRFSGLSPSNVCNVASE
;
A
#
# COMPACT_ATOMS: atom_id res chain seq x y z
N VAL A 1 10.52 10.63 -18.95
CA VAL A 1 10.68 9.72 -20.10
C VAL A 1 9.32 9.58 -20.76
N ALA A 2 9.18 9.90 -22.05
CA ALA A 2 7.91 9.72 -22.76
C ALA A 2 7.78 8.25 -23.16
N TRP A 3 6.69 7.61 -22.75
CA TRP A 3 6.40 6.23 -23.14
C TRP A 3 6.11 6.16 -24.64
N LEU A 4 6.71 5.19 -25.34
CA LEU A 4 6.41 4.94 -26.74
C LEU A 4 5.04 4.27 -26.83
N ASP A 5 4.08 4.90 -27.51
CA ASP A 5 2.78 4.32 -27.81
C ASP A 5 2.89 3.31 -28.97
N ARG A 6 3.68 2.24 -28.74
CA ARG A 6 3.90 1.15 -29.69
C ARG A 6 3.68 -0.18 -28.98
N LYS A 7 2.79 -1.00 -29.53
CA LYS A 7 2.66 -2.39 -29.12
C LYS A 7 3.92 -3.16 -29.51
N ILE A 8 4.37 -4.06 -28.63
CA ILE A 8 5.39 -5.06 -28.98
C ILE A 8 4.65 -6.18 -29.73
N ASP A 9 4.45 -5.99 -31.03
CA ASP A 9 3.76 -6.96 -31.89
C ASP A 9 4.72 -8.02 -32.48
N ASP A 10 6.04 -7.79 -32.38
CA ASP A 10 7.05 -8.70 -32.91
C ASP A 10 7.52 -9.74 -31.87
N ARG A 11 7.71 -10.99 -32.32
CA ARG A 11 8.34 -12.03 -31.50
C ARG A 11 9.74 -11.59 -31.12
N LEU A 12 9.94 -11.37 -29.83
CA LEU A 12 11.24 -11.21 -29.25
C LEU A 12 12.07 -12.50 -29.47
N LEU A 13 13.03 -12.44 -30.39
CA LEU A 13 13.88 -13.57 -30.75
C LEU A 13 15.33 -13.27 -30.40
N VAL A 14 15.88 -14.06 -29.47
CA VAL A 14 17.33 -14.10 -29.22
C VAL A 14 17.93 -15.13 -30.19
N LYS A 15 18.69 -14.69 -31.21
CA LYS A 15 19.36 -15.56 -32.19
C LYS A 15 20.88 -15.51 -32.00
N GLY A 16 21.56 -16.64 -32.21
CA GLY A 16 23.03 -16.74 -32.20
C GLY A 16 23.63 -17.22 -30.87
N LEU A 17 23.23 -18.41 -30.41
CA LEU A 17 23.79 -19.00 -29.19
C LEU A 17 25.11 -19.71 -29.50
N ASN A 18 26.20 -19.21 -28.92
CA ASN A 18 27.53 -19.82 -28.90
C ASN A 18 27.52 -21.18 -28.18
N THR A 19 28.56 -22.00 -28.36
CA THR A 19 28.69 -23.36 -27.79
C THR A 19 29.05 -23.40 -26.29
N THR A 20 28.96 -22.29 -25.57
CA THR A 20 29.32 -22.15 -24.15
C THR A 20 28.14 -21.64 -23.31
N ALA A 21 28.21 -21.78 -21.99
CA ALA A 21 27.17 -21.26 -21.09
C ALA A 21 26.97 -19.74 -21.30
N LEU A 22 25.73 -19.35 -21.58
CA LEU A 22 25.31 -17.96 -21.78
C LEU A 22 24.17 -17.63 -20.81
N THR A 23 24.23 -16.45 -20.21
CA THR A 23 23.16 -15.85 -19.41
C THR A 23 22.70 -14.58 -20.11
N PHE A 24 21.39 -14.43 -20.34
CA PHE A 24 20.80 -13.18 -20.80
C PHE A 24 19.75 -12.70 -19.79
N LEU A 25 19.63 -11.38 -19.61
CA LEU A 25 18.60 -10.74 -18.79
C LEU A 25 17.76 -9.85 -19.69
N MET A 26 16.44 -9.89 -19.50
CA MET A 26 15.52 -8.96 -20.13
C MET A 26 14.70 -8.23 -19.07
N ARG A 27 14.56 -6.91 -19.24
CA ARG A 27 13.66 -6.08 -18.44
C ARG A 27 12.78 -5.28 -19.39
N ALA A 28 11.48 -5.28 -19.13
CA ALA A 28 10.50 -4.44 -19.80
C ALA A 28 9.75 -3.62 -18.74
N GLU A 29 9.44 -2.37 -19.05
CA GLU A 29 8.59 -1.50 -18.25
C GLU A 29 7.47 -1.01 -19.16
N TYR A 30 6.24 -1.05 -18.67
CA TYR A 30 5.05 -0.67 -19.43
C TYR A 30 4.01 -0.08 -18.49
N SER A 31 3.04 0.63 -19.05
CA SER A 31 1.86 1.12 -18.35
C SER A 31 0.62 0.58 -19.06
N THR A 32 -0.35 0.11 -18.28
CA THR A 32 -1.66 -0.33 -18.78
C THR A 32 -2.62 0.86 -18.85
N PRO A 33 -3.60 0.85 -19.78
CA PRO A 33 -4.66 1.86 -19.79
C PRO A 33 -5.56 1.77 -18.56
N ASP A 34 -5.66 0.57 -17.96
CA ASP A 34 -6.37 0.34 -16.71
C ASP A 34 -5.63 1.00 -15.56
N LEU A 35 -6.27 1.99 -14.95
CA LEU A 35 -5.74 2.77 -13.83
C LEU A 35 -6.08 2.16 -12.48
N ASP A 36 -7.04 1.24 -12.46
CA ASP A 36 -7.53 0.59 -11.26
C ASP A 36 -6.85 -0.78 -11.12
N THR A 37 -6.45 -1.11 -9.90
CA THR A 37 -5.79 -2.37 -9.55
C THR A 37 -6.74 -3.19 -8.71
N ASP A 38 -7.06 -4.39 -9.18
CA ASP A 38 -7.80 -5.37 -8.40
C ASP A 38 -6.93 -6.00 -7.31
N ARG A 39 -7.58 -6.61 -6.32
CA ARG A 39 -6.89 -7.39 -5.29
C ARG A 39 -6.06 -8.51 -5.93
N VAL A 40 -4.82 -8.66 -5.47
CA VAL A 40 -3.95 -9.78 -5.82
C VAL A 40 -3.48 -10.46 -4.55
N ASP A 41 -3.76 -11.75 -4.41
CA ASP A 41 -3.31 -12.55 -3.27
C ASP A 41 -2.29 -13.60 -3.73
N ARG A 42 -0.99 -13.36 -3.50
CA ARG A 42 0.09 -14.33 -3.78
C ARG A 42 0.75 -14.73 -2.47
N GLY A 43 0.01 -15.47 -1.65
CA GLY A 43 0.46 -15.91 -0.31
C GLY A 43 0.60 -14.80 0.74
N PHE A 44 0.40 -13.54 0.35
CA PHE A 44 -0.11 -12.50 1.22
C PHE A 44 -1.49 -12.05 0.74
N ARG A 45 -2.32 -11.65 1.69
CA ARG A 45 -3.50 -10.82 1.47
C ARG A 45 -3.28 -9.52 2.21
N VAL A 46 -3.71 -8.40 1.63
CA VAL A 46 -3.70 -7.09 2.28
C VAL A 46 -5.00 -6.35 2.03
N GLU A 47 -5.51 -5.70 3.07
CA GLU A 47 -6.65 -4.80 3.02
C GLU A 47 -6.28 -3.48 3.68
N ARG A 48 -6.63 -2.37 3.01
CA ARG A 48 -6.54 -1.02 3.56
C ARG A 48 -7.92 -0.60 4.04
N VAL A 49 -8.05 -0.35 5.34
CA VAL A 49 -9.28 0.13 5.97
C VAL A 49 -9.03 1.53 6.48
N VAL A 50 -9.84 2.50 6.02
CA VAL A 50 -9.71 3.90 6.42
C VAL A 50 -10.90 4.26 7.30
N LYS A 51 -10.63 4.82 8.48
CA LYS A 51 -11.64 5.35 9.38
C LYS A 51 -11.36 6.82 9.65
N ASN A 52 -12.39 7.65 9.54
CA ASN A 52 -12.31 9.02 9.98
C ASN A 52 -12.58 9.10 11.49
N LEU A 53 -11.61 9.61 12.23
CA LEU A 53 -11.66 9.78 13.68
C LEU A 53 -12.33 11.10 14.10
N THR A 54 -12.46 12.05 13.17
CA THR A 54 -13.16 13.33 13.39
C THR A 54 -14.67 13.21 13.13
N GLU A 55 -15.07 12.56 12.04
CA GLU A 55 -16.47 12.30 11.69
C GLU A 55 -16.61 10.94 11.00
N VAL A 56 -17.07 9.92 11.75
CA VAL A 56 -17.10 8.51 11.32
C VAL A 56 -17.95 8.30 10.06
N LYS A 57 -18.95 9.15 9.80
CA LYS A 57 -19.82 9.02 8.61
C LYS A 57 -19.12 9.42 7.31
N ARG A 58 -18.01 10.15 7.36
CA ARG A 58 -17.23 10.52 6.17
C ARG A 58 -16.24 9.41 5.86
N THR A 59 -16.45 8.72 4.74
CA THR A 59 -15.67 7.54 4.34
C THR A 59 -14.65 7.86 3.25
N GLY A 60 -14.67 9.06 2.67
CA GLY A 60 -13.84 9.44 1.54
C GLY A 60 -14.44 9.05 0.18
N GLU A 61 -15.60 8.39 0.19
CA GLU A 61 -16.41 8.15 -1.01
C GLU A 61 -17.03 9.45 -1.54
N LYS A 62 -17.47 9.45 -2.80
CA LYS A 62 -18.00 10.65 -3.45
C LYS A 62 -19.23 11.24 -2.75
N ASN A 63 -20.09 10.39 -2.17
CA ASN A 63 -21.29 10.77 -1.42
C ASN A 63 -21.02 11.09 0.06
N ALA A 64 -19.84 10.75 0.57
CA ALA A 64 -19.42 10.96 1.95
C ALA A 64 -17.94 11.36 2.02
N PRO A 65 -17.55 12.47 1.36
CA PRO A 65 -16.15 12.88 1.27
C PRO A 65 -15.59 13.24 2.65
N PHE A 66 -14.29 13.07 2.83
CA PHE A 66 -13.58 13.68 3.96
C PHE A 66 -13.63 15.21 3.85
N LYS A 67 -13.32 15.92 4.93
CA LYS A 67 -13.08 17.36 4.89
C LYS A 67 -11.65 17.70 5.29
N LEU A 68 -11.19 18.88 4.86
CA LEU A 68 -9.92 19.43 5.30
C LEU A 68 -9.80 19.40 6.82
N GLY A 69 -8.64 18.93 7.30
CA GLY A 69 -8.34 18.81 8.71
C GLY A 69 -8.81 17.51 9.36
N ASP A 70 -9.65 16.70 8.70
CA ASP A 70 -10.10 15.42 9.25
C ASP A 70 -8.90 14.52 9.58
N GLN A 71 -8.98 13.88 10.75
CA GLN A 71 -7.97 12.94 11.23
C GLN A 71 -8.41 11.53 10.88
N LEU A 72 -7.56 10.81 10.15
CA LEU A 72 -7.86 9.48 9.63
C LEU A 72 -6.96 8.44 10.28
N LEU A 73 -7.51 7.26 10.54
CA LEU A 73 -6.76 6.07 10.85
C LEU A 73 -6.78 5.14 9.65
N ILE A 74 -5.61 4.89 9.08
CA ILE A 74 -5.43 3.93 7.99
C ILE A 74 -4.89 2.65 8.62
N THR A 75 -5.70 1.60 8.62
CA THR A 75 -5.35 0.28 9.15
C THR A 75 -5.07 -0.67 7.99
N TYR A 76 -3.86 -1.21 7.96
CA TYR A 76 -3.47 -2.29 7.07
C TYR A 76 -3.71 -3.62 7.76
N ARG A 77 -4.59 -4.44 7.18
CA ARG A 77 -4.85 -5.81 7.62
C ARG A 77 -4.15 -6.74 6.66
N MET A 78 -3.13 -7.43 7.14
CA MET A 78 -2.32 -8.34 6.34
C MET A 78 -2.54 -9.77 6.83
N GLN A 79 -2.50 -10.73 5.91
CA GLN A 79 -2.63 -12.14 6.26
C GLN A 79 -1.69 -12.99 5.42
N THR A 80 -1.03 -13.96 6.06
CA THR A 80 -0.25 -14.99 5.37
C THR A 80 -0.40 -16.35 6.07
N ARG A 81 -0.16 -17.43 5.32
CA ARG A 81 -0.22 -18.81 5.83
C ARG A 81 1.13 -19.35 6.30
N LYS A 82 2.22 -18.63 6.03
CA LYS A 82 3.59 -19.05 6.35
C LYS A 82 4.30 -17.93 7.08
N LEU A 83 5.29 -18.29 7.90
CA LEU A 83 6.21 -17.31 8.47
C LEU A 83 6.93 -16.61 7.32
N GLN A 84 7.00 -15.28 7.38
CA GLN A 84 7.69 -14.46 6.38
C GLN A 84 8.64 -13.52 7.12
N ASN A 85 9.82 -13.28 6.53
CA ASN A 85 10.85 -12.44 7.11
C ASN A 85 11.06 -11.21 6.23
N TYR A 86 11.39 -10.09 6.88
CA TYR A 86 11.69 -8.81 6.22
C TYR A 86 10.58 -8.42 5.24
N VAL A 87 9.39 -8.20 5.76
CA VAL A 87 8.20 -7.84 4.99
C VAL A 87 8.14 -6.31 4.89
N ALA A 88 8.02 -5.82 3.66
CA ALA A 88 7.77 -4.43 3.35
C ALA A 88 6.29 -4.25 2.98
N LEU A 89 5.65 -3.25 3.57
CA LEU A 89 4.37 -2.70 3.14
C LEU A 89 4.61 -1.30 2.56
N GLU A 90 4.08 -1.06 1.37
CA GLU A 90 4.11 0.24 0.72
C GLU A 90 2.67 0.70 0.46
N ASP A 91 2.31 1.87 1.00
CA ASP A 91 1.08 2.56 0.67
C ASP A 91 1.39 3.90 -0.02
N ALA A 92 1.11 3.98 -1.31
CA ALA A 92 1.19 5.24 -2.05
C ALA A 92 0.02 6.13 -1.63
N LEU A 93 0.32 7.24 -0.96
CA LEU A 93 -0.69 8.13 -0.40
C LEU A 93 -1.34 8.98 -1.50
N PRO A 94 -2.66 9.22 -1.43
CA PRO A 94 -3.33 10.15 -2.32
C PRO A 94 -2.88 11.57 -1.95
N ALA A 95 -2.73 12.46 -2.94
CA ALA A 95 -2.17 13.80 -2.72
C ALA A 95 -2.96 14.69 -1.73
N GLY A 96 -4.19 14.33 -1.39
CA GLY A 96 -5.00 15.01 -0.38
C GLY A 96 -4.75 14.59 1.06
N LEU A 97 -3.93 13.57 1.30
CA LEU A 97 -3.67 13.01 2.63
C LEU A 97 -2.18 13.03 2.98
N GLU A 98 -1.88 13.38 4.22
CA GLU A 98 -0.53 13.33 4.77
C GLU A 98 -0.49 12.44 6.00
N VAL A 99 0.45 11.48 6.04
CA VAL A 99 0.63 10.59 7.19
C VAL A 99 1.43 11.27 8.29
N VAL A 100 0.97 11.10 9.52
CA VAL A 100 1.62 11.58 10.73
C VAL A 100 2.64 10.55 11.18
N ASN A 101 3.89 10.98 11.38
CA ASN A 101 4.99 10.08 11.74
C ASN A 101 4.72 9.37 13.09
N PRO A 102 4.60 8.02 13.10
CA PRO A 102 4.24 7.26 14.30
C PRO A 102 5.32 7.25 15.38
N ASN A 103 6.58 7.55 15.04
CA ASN A 103 7.71 7.57 15.98
C ASN A 103 7.73 8.81 16.89
N LEU A 104 6.81 9.76 16.70
CA LEU A 104 6.67 10.90 17.58
C LEU A 104 6.01 10.45 18.89
N ALA A 105 6.80 10.50 19.97
CA ALA A 105 6.56 9.94 21.32
C ALA A 105 5.22 10.29 22.00
N MET A 106 4.38 11.11 21.39
CA MET A 106 3.12 11.60 21.96
C MET A 106 1.86 11.00 21.31
N ILE A 107 1.94 10.35 20.15
CA ILE A 107 0.75 10.06 19.33
C ILE A 107 -0.09 8.89 19.88
N GLY A 108 0.54 7.88 20.49
CA GLY A 108 -0.18 6.72 21.05
C GLY A 108 -1.16 7.05 22.19
N LYS A 109 -1.11 8.26 22.77
CA LYS A 109 -2.01 8.70 23.85
C LYS A 109 -3.25 9.47 23.37
N PHE A 110 -3.26 10.01 22.15
CA PHE A 110 -4.32 10.92 21.69
C PHE A 110 -5.38 10.24 20.82
N PHE A 111 -5.12 9.03 20.35
CA PHE A 111 -6.00 8.34 19.41
C PHE A 111 -6.45 7.00 20.01
N GLU A 112 -7.74 6.91 20.34
CA GLU A 112 -8.38 5.63 20.63
C GLU A 112 -8.38 4.80 19.34
N MET A 113 -7.37 3.93 19.19
CA MET A 113 -7.37 2.98 18.09
C MET A 113 -8.58 2.04 18.28
N PRO A 114 -9.41 1.82 17.24
CA PRO A 114 -10.51 0.88 17.32
C PRO A 114 -10.00 -0.50 17.74
N ALA A 115 -10.79 -1.22 18.53
CA ALA A 115 -10.46 -2.59 18.90
C ALA A 115 -10.24 -3.45 17.64
N ASN A 116 -9.14 -4.22 17.64
CA ASN A 116 -8.84 -5.16 16.57
C ASN A 116 -9.87 -6.31 16.56
N SER A 117 -10.01 -6.97 15.41
CA SER A 117 -10.88 -8.14 15.33
C SER A 117 -10.28 -9.28 16.18
N PRO A 118 -11.10 -10.13 16.80
CA PRO A 118 -10.59 -11.27 17.58
C PRO A 118 -9.68 -12.15 16.71
N GLY A 119 -8.42 -12.31 17.11
CA GLY A 119 -7.41 -13.12 16.38
C GLY A 119 -6.41 -12.32 15.55
N ASP A 120 -6.58 -11.00 15.39
CA ASP A 120 -5.57 -10.13 14.81
C ASP A 120 -4.48 -9.82 15.85
N HIS A 121 -3.21 -10.02 15.51
CA HIS A 121 -2.10 -9.47 16.31
C HIS A 121 -1.70 -8.08 15.81
N VAL A 122 -1.29 -7.19 16.72
CA VAL A 122 -0.64 -5.94 16.32
C VAL A 122 0.78 -6.27 15.89
N LEU A 123 1.19 -5.77 14.73
CA LEU A 123 2.53 -5.99 14.21
C LEU A 123 3.53 -5.03 14.84
N ASP A 124 4.70 -5.56 15.17
CA ASP A 124 5.82 -4.77 15.66
C ASP A 124 6.58 -4.15 14.48
N LEU A 125 6.49 -2.83 14.36
CA LEU A 125 7.18 -2.10 13.30
C LEU A 125 8.69 -2.06 13.58
N SER A 126 9.48 -2.63 12.67
CA SER A 126 10.95 -2.58 12.76
C SER A 126 11.50 -1.25 12.25
N HIS A 127 10.97 -0.77 11.13
CA HIS A 127 11.40 0.48 10.52
C HIS A 127 10.26 1.12 9.73
N SER A 128 10.31 2.43 9.56
CA SER A 128 9.39 3.12 8.66
C SER A 128 10.05 4.31 7.98
N GLU A 129 9.60 4.56 6.75
CA GLU A 129 9.90 5.77 6.01
C GLU A 129 8.59 6.48 5.67
N MET A 130 8.43 7.69 6.19
CA MET A 130 7.32 8.57 5.85
C MET A 130 7.80 9.54 4.78
N ARG A 131 7.29 9.39 3.56
CA ARG A 131 7.59 10.27 2.42
C ARG A 131 6.31 10.99 2.01
N ASP A 132 6.44 12.13 1.34
CA ASP A 132 5.28 12.94 0.92
C ASP A 132 4.25 12.14 0.09
N ARG A 133 4.74 11.21 -0.74
CA ARG A 133 3.93 10.40 -1.66
C ARG A 133 3.64 8.97 -1.18
N ALA A 134 4.29 8.52 -0.11
CA ALA A 134 4.23 7.11 0.27
C ALA A 134 4.59 6.89 1.73
N THR A 135 3.90 5.93 2.34
CA THR A 135 4.24 5.35 3.64
C THR A 135 4.86 3.99 3.41
N LEU A 136 6.10 3.79 3.86
CA LEU A 136 6.79 2.51 3.81
C LEU A 136 6.96 1.98 5.23
N LEU A 137 6.49 0.77 5.47
CA LEU A 137 6.52 0.10 6.77
C LEU A 137 7.25 -1.23 6.63
N TYR A 138 8.18 -1.51 7.53
CA TYR A 138 9.01 -2.70 7.48
C TYR A 138 8.86 -3.50 8.77
N PHE A 139 8.70 -4.82 8.60
CA PHE A 139 8.53 -5.78 9.68
C PHE A 139 9.56 -6.90 9.52
N ASP A 140 10.43 -7.09 10.50
CA ASP A 140 11.47 -8.14 10.43
C ASP A 140 10.86 -9.55 10.37
N THR A 141 9.70 -9.74 10.98
CA THR A 141 9.03 -11.04 11.03
C THR A 141 7.51 -10.85 10.98
N PHE A 142 6.85 -11.70 10.19
CA PHE A 142 5.40 -11.78 10.10
C PHE A 142 4.97 -13.23 10.36
N ALA A 143 4.37 -13.47 11.51
CA ALA A 143 3.91 -14.81 11.89
C ALA A 143 2.68 -15.24 11.06
N PRO A 144 2.47 -16.55 10.82
CA PRO A 144 1.25 -17.02 10.17
C PRO A 144 0.00 -16.52 10.89
N GLY A 145 -1.01 -16.13 10.11
CA GLY A 145 -2.25 -15.56 10.64
C GLY A 145 -2.50 -14.14 10.13
N SER A 146 -3.32 -13.42 10.88
CA SER A 146 -3.73 -12.04 10.60
C SER A 146 -2.95 -11.08 11.47
N GLY A 147 -2.30 -10.11 10.83
CA GLY A 147 -1.55 -9.06 11.47
C GLY A 147 -2.04 -7.69 11.03
N VAL A 148 -2.10 -6.75 11.97
CA VAL A 148 -2.59 -5.41 11.71
C VAL A 148 -1.56 -4.35 12.11
N TYR A 149 -1.49 -3.30 11.31
CA TYR A 149 -0.74 -2.10 11.65
C TYR A 149 -1.53 -0.88 11.23
N SER A 150 -1.51 0.18 12.03
CA SER A 150 -2.24 1.41 11.72
C SER A 150 -1.32 2.62 11.71
N VAL A 151 -1.58 3.53 10.77
CA VAL A 151 -0.96 4.85 10.70
C VAL A 151 -2.04 5.91 10.77
N LEU A 152 -1.71 7.06 11.34
CA LEU A 152 -2.59 8.21 11.35
C LEU A 152 -2.29 9.09 10.15
N ALA A 153 -3.32 9.69 9.57
CA ALA A 153 -3.19 10.64 8.48
C ALA A 153 -4.10 11.85 8.72
N ARG A 154 -3.85 12.93 8.01
CA ARG A 154 -4.68 14.13 7.99
C ARG A 154 -5.05 14.48 6.55
N ALA A 155 -6.29 14.91 6.34
CA ALA A 155 -6.70 15.49 5.08
C ALA A 155 -6.19 16.94 4.96
N THR A 156 -5.34 17.22 3.98
CA THR A 156 -4.63 18.51 3.86
C THR A 156 -4.95 19.26 2.57
N ALA A 157 -5.43 18.58 1.52
CA ALA A 157 -5.87 19.22 0.28
C ALA A 157 -7.23 18.70 -0.19
N ALA A 158 -8.07 19.61 -0.69
CA ALA A 158 -9.38 19.29 -1.25
C ALA A 158 -9.25 18.85 -2.71
N GLY A 159 -10.06 17.87 -3.11
CA GLY A 159 -10.08 17.32 -4.46
C GLY A 159 -10.45 15.84 -4.50
N THR A 160 -10.39 15.29 -5.70
CA THR A 160 -10.56 13.85 -5.96
C THR A 160 -9.22 13.27 -6.37
N PHE A 161 -8.71 12.36 -5.55
CA PHE A 161 -7.36 11.81 -5.69
C PHE A 161 -7.43 10.30 -5.87
N ARG A 162 -6.62 9.77 -6.79
CA ARG A 162 -6.43 8.32 -6.88
C ARG A 162 -5.62 7.85 -5.68
N TRP A 163 -6.00 6.71 -5.14
CA TRP A 163 -5.31 6.03 -4.06
C TRP A 163 -4.91 4.64 -4.55
N PRO A 164 -3.68 4.47 -5.05
CA PRO A 164 -3.20 3.21 -5.59
C PRO A 164 -3.34 2.05 -4.60
N ALA A 165 -3.23 0.82 -5.10
CA ALA A 165 -3.21 -0.37 -4.24
C ALA A 165 -2.08 -0.28 -3.21
N THR A 166 -2.38 -0.64 -1.96
CA THR A 166 -1.33 -0.93 -0.97
C THR A 166 -0.67 -2.25 -1.36
N GLN A 167 0.65 -2.29 -1.35
CA GLN A 167 1.44 -3.48 -1.63
C GLN A 167 2.07 -4.04 -0.36
N VAL A 168 2.09 -5.36 -0.22
CA VAL A 168 2.89 -6.08 0.78
C VAL A 168 3.74 -7.13 0.10
N VAL A 169 5.03 -7.17 0.42
CA VAL A 169 6.01 -8.11 -0.16
C VAL A 169 7.08 -8.49 0.86
N PRO A 170 7.49 -9.76 0.96
CA PRO A 170 8.79 -10.09 1.53
C PRO A 170 9.90 -9.54 0.65
N MET A 171 10.85 -8.82 1.24
CA MET A 171 11.95 -8.18 0.50
C MET A 171 12.86 -9.19 -0.22
N TYR A 172 12.95 -10.41 0.30
CA TYR A 172 13.86 -11.46 -0.18
C TYR A 172 13.15 -12.71 -0.74
N ASP A 173 11.82 -12.67 -0.89
CA ASP A 173 11.06 -13.78 -1.50
C ASP A 173 9.91 -13.27 -2.39
N SER A 174 10.24 -12.99 -3.65
CA SER A 174 9.32 -12.41 -4.63
C SER A 174 8.18 -13.33 -5.07
N ARG A 175 8.20 -14.61 -4.67
CA ARG A 175 7.08 -15.54 -4.91
C ARG A 175 5.84 -15.12 -4.15
N PHE A 176 6.03 -14.37 -3.06
CA PHE A 176 4.96 -13.90 -2.21
C PHE A 176 4.73 -12.40 -2.40
N SER A 177 3.47 -12.01 -2.50
CA SER A 177 3.05 -10.61 -2.56
C SER A 177 1.55 -10.51 -2.27
N GLY A 178 1.11 -9.30 -1.93
CA GLY A 178 -0.30 -8.95 -1.84
C GLY A 178 -0.52 -7.55 -2.37
N LEU A 179 -1.64 -7.32 -3.06
CA LEU A 179 -2.13 -6.00 -3.45
C LEU A 179 -3.56 -5.84 -2.93
N SER A 180 -3.84 -4.70 -2.31
CA SER A 180 -5.23 -4.29 -2.06
C SER A 180 -5.89 -3.83 -3.36
N PRO A 181 -7.22 -3.68 -3.41
CA PRO A 181 -7.84 -2.85 -4.43
C PRO A 181 -7.32 -1.41 -4.36
N SER A 182 -7.14 -0.76 -5.51
CA SER A 182 -7.01 0.70 -5.57
C SER A 182 -8.37 1.37 -5.34
N ASN A 183 -8.40 2.56 -4.78
CA ASN A 183 -9.62 3.34 -4.56
C ASN A 183 -9.43 4.81 -4.97
N VAL A 184 -10.50 5.59 -4.85
CA VAL A 184 -10.48 7.05 -5.00
C VAL A 184 -10.79 7.68 -3.65
N CYS A 185 -10.01 8.69 -3.28
CA CYS A 185 -10.19 9.49 -2.07
C CYS A 185 -10.77 10.86 -2.44
N ASN A 186 -11.90 11.22 -1.85
CA ASN A 186 -12.53 12.53 -2.03
C ASN A 186 -12.41 13.35 -0.75
N VAL A 187 -11.88 14.57 -0.88
CA VAL A 187 -11.75 15.55 0.19
C VAL A 187 -12.45 16.84 -0.23
N ALA A 188 -13.42 17.30 0.55
CA ALA A 188 -14.13 18.55 0.35
C ALA A 188 -13.46 19.70 1.10
N SER A 189 -13.53 20.91 0.53
CA SER A 189 -13.04 22.14 1.16
C SER A 189 -13.95 22.66 2.26
N GLU A 190 -15.26 22.40 2.15
CA GLU A 190 -16.31 22.78 3.12
C GLU A 190 -17.40 21.71 3.25
#